data_AF-A0A059BG85-F1
#
_entry.id   AF-A0A059BG85-F1
#
_cell.length_a   1.000
_cell.length_b   1.000
_cell.length_c   1.000
_cell.angle_alpha   90.00
_cell.angle_beta   90.00
_cell.angle_gamma   90.00
#
_symmetry.space_group_name_H-M   'P 1'
#
loop_
_entity.id
_entity.type
_entity.pdbx_description
1 polymer ?
#
loop_
_entity_poly.entity_id
_entity_poly.type
_entity_poly.pdbx_seq_one_letter_code
_entity_poly.pdbx_strand_id
1 'polypeptide(L)'
;MTVIVEQPELEVEVVEKKDDVEENELLLDGGFVVPETNSFGQTFRDYNAESERQSSVEQFYRTNHINQTYDFVKKMREEYGVLNRVEMSIWECCELLNEFVDESDPDLDEPQIEHLLQTAEAIRKDYPNEDWLHLTGLIHDLGKVLLHPSFGALPQWAVVGDTFPVGCAFDESVVHHKYFKENPDYNNPAYNTKFGVYSEGCGLNNVLMSWGHDDYMYLVAKENKSTLPSAGLFIIRYHSFYGETQQSRNFGIMTTGLDF
;
A
#
# COMPACT_ATOMS: atom_id res chain seq x y z
N MET A 1 -13.57 7.27 -1.94
CA MET A 1 -13.29 8.71 -2.04
C MET A 1 -13.41 9.06 -3.50
N THR A 2 -14.23 10.04 -3.85
CA THR A 2 -14.14 10.72 -5.15
C THR A 2 -13.28 11.96 -4.98
N VAL A 3 -12.40 12.22 -5.95
CA VAL A 3 -11.41 13.32 -5.86
C VAL A 3 -11.93 14.52 -6.64
N ILE A 4 -11.99 15.68 -5.99
CA ILE A 4 -12.32 16.94 -6.64
C ILE A 4 -11.08 17.44 -7.39
N VAL A 5 -11.22 17.66 -8.69
CA VAL A 5 -10.21 18.35 -9.50
C VAL A 5 -10.86 19.64 -10.02
N GLU A 6 -10.44 20.80 -9.51
CA GLU A 6 -10.75 22.05 -10.17
C GLU A 6 -10.04 22.06 -11.52
N GLN A 7 -10.78 22.13 -12.63
CA GLN A 7 -10.16 22.33 -13.94
C GLN A 7 -9.64 23.77 -14.01
N PRO A 8 -8.32 24.02 -14.11
CA PRO A 8 -7.85 25.35 -14.43
C PRO A 8 -8.30 25.69 -15.86
N GLU A 9 -8.98 26.82 -16.05
CA GLU A 9 -9.19 27.42 -17.38
C GLU A 9 -7.82 27.87 -17.94
N LEU A 10 -7.13 26.94 -18.61
CA LEU A 10 -5.94 27.25 -19.39
C LEU A 10 -6.38 27.63 -20.81
N GLU A 11 -6.34 28.93 -21.14
CA GLU A 11 -6.33 29.40 -22.52
C GLU A 11 -5.03 28.91 -23.19
N VAL A 12 -5.10 27.83 -23.95
CA VAL A 12 -3.97 27.32 -24.72
C VAL A 12 -4.08 27.80 -26.17
N GLU A 13 -3.20 28.74 -26.57
CA GLU A 13 -2.90 28.97 -27.98
C GLU A 13 -2.26 27.70 -28.56
N VAL A 14 -2.95 27.07 -29.51
CA VAL A 14 -2.49 25.88 -30.20
C VAL A 14 -1.34 26.24 -31.14
N VAL A 15 -0.12 25.85 -30.78
CA VAL A 15 0.99 25.71 -31.73
C VAL A 15 1.30 24.22 -31.84
N GLU A 16 0.91 23.62 -32.96
CA GLU A 16 1.24 22.22 -33.28
C GLU A 16 2.77 22.06 -33.43
N LYS A 17 3.39 21.34 -32.50
CA LYS A 17 4.62 20.59 -32.76
C LYS A 17 4.35 19.12 -32.48
N LYS A 18 4.57 18.30 -33.50
CA LYS A 18 4.66 16.85 -33.38
C LYS A 18 6.03 16.52 -32.80
N ASP A 19 6.06 16.04 -31.57
CA ASP A 19 7.20 15.31 -31.04
C ASP A 19 6.72 13.88 -30.72
N ASP A 20 7.40 12.90 -31.31
CA ASP A 20 7.14 11.47 -31.15
C ASP A 20 7.44 11.07 -29.69
N VAL A 21 6.50 10.40 -29.02
CA VAL A 21 6.66 9.91 -27.65
C VAL A 21 7.41 8.58 -27.72
N GLU A 22 8.71 8.60 -27.38
CA GLU A 22 9.45 7.38 -27.03
C GLU A 22 9.11 6.98 -25.58
N GLU A 23 8.55 5.78 -25.40
CA GLU A 23 8.44 5.11 -24.10
C GLU A 23 9.84 4.82 -23.57
N ASN A 24 10.36 5.70 -22.72
CA ASN A 24 11.58 5.40 -21.97
C ASN A 24 11.25 4.41 -20.85
N GLU A 25 11.61 3.14 -21.07
CA GLU A 25 11.78 2.16 -19.99
C GLU A 25 12.76 2.73 -18.95
N LEU A 26 12.28 2.93 -17.72
CA LEU A 26 13.12 3.23 -16.56
C LEU A 26 14.01 2.03 -16.25
N LEU A 27 15.24 2.04 -16.77
CA LEU A 27 16.31 1.14 -16.34
C LEU A 27 16.81 1.56 -14.96
N LEU A 28 16.34 0.88 -13.91
CA LEU A 28 16.85 1.01 -12.54
C LEU A 28 18.26 0.37 -12.43
N ASP A 29 19.30 1.06 -12.90
CA ASP A 29 20.71 0.62 -12.81
C ASP A 29 21.40 1.02 -11.49
N GLY A 30 20.66 1.01 -10.38
CA GLY A 30 21.19 1.40 -9.09
C GLY A 30 20.47 0.68 -7.96
N GLY A 31 21.09 -0.37 -7.44
CA GLY A 31 20.59 -1.06 -6.25
C GLY A 31 20.39 -0.06 -5.11
N PHE A 32 19.13 0.21 -4.78
CA PHE A 32 18.75 0.97 -3.59
C PHE A 32 19.17 0.15 -2.37
N VAL A 33 20.25 0.56 -1.71
CA VAL A 33 20.71 -0.05 -0.46
C VAL A 33 19.95 0.63 0.67
N VAL A 34 18.96 -0.07 1.23
CA VAL A 34 18.29 0.36 2.45
C VAL A 34 19.36 0.41 3.57
N PRO A 35 19.60 1.56 4.19
CA PRO A 35 20.53 1.63 5.32
C PRO A 35 20.01 0.75 6.46
N GLU A 36 20.90 -0.01 7.10
CA GLU A 36 20.51 -0.88 8.23
C GLU A 36 19.94 -0.10 9.42
N THR A 37 20.24 1.20 9.53
CA THR A 37 19.81 2.06 10.64
C THR A 37 19.42 3.46 10.19
N ASN A 38 18.50 4.09 10.93
CA ASN A 38 18.13 5.49 10.74
C ASN A 38 19.27 6.43 11.15
N SER A 39 19.10 7.74 10.96
CA SER A 39 20.12 8.75 11.33
C SER A 39 20.42 8.81 12.84
N PHE A 40 19.65 8.09 13.66
CA PHE A 40 19.82 7.94 15.10
C PHE A 40 20.45 6.60 15.51
N GLY A 41 20.82 5.75 14.56
CA GLY A 41 21.44 4.45 14.81
C GLY A 41 20.46 3.35 15.23
N GLN A 42 19.15 3.54 15.02
CA GLN A 42 18.12 2.53 15.30
C GLN A 42 17.84 1.72 14.04
N THR A 43 17.72 0.39 14.19
CA THR A 43 17.32 -0.52 13.12
C THR A 43 15.85 -0.27 12.78
N PHE A 44 15.55 -0.11 11.49
CA PHE A 44 14.17 0.05 11.04
C PHE A 44 13.37 -1.23 11.25
N ARG A 45 12.11 -1.12 11.68
CA ARG A 45 11.14 -2.23 11.75
C ARG A 45 11.63 -3.43 12.58
N ASP A 46 12.31 -3.18 13.69
CA ASP A 46 12.70 -4.25 14.61
C ASP A 46 11.54 -4.64 15.55
N TYR A 47 10.72 -5.59 15.11
CA TYR A 47 9.62 -6.15 15.91
C TYR A 47 10.07 -6.93 17.16
N ASN A 48 11.38 -7.22 17.29
CA ASN A 48 11.93 -7.94 18.44
C ASN A 48 12.64 -7.01 19.44
N ALA A 49 12.92 -5.75 19.06
CA ALA A 49 13.50 -4.76 19.95
C ALA A 49 12.55 -4.50 21.14
N GLU A 50 13.11 -4.41 22.35
CA GLU A 50 12.36 -3.97 23.52
C GLU A 50 11.99 -2.49 23.34
N SER A 51 10.72 -2.23 23.03
CA SER A 51 10.15 -0.88 22.94
C SER A 51 8.80 -0.82 23.66
N GLU A 52 8.38 0.38 24.08
CA GLU A 52 7.07 0.57 24.72
C GLU A 52 5.91 0.15 23.80
N ARG A 53 6.11 0.23 22.47
CA ARG A 53 5.12 -0.12 21.44
C ARG A 53 5.14 -1.59 21.01
N GLN A 54 6.15 -2.37 21.42
CA GLN A 54 6.30 -3.77 20.98
C GLN A 54 5.03 -4.60 21.25
N SER A 55 4.47 -4.49 22.47
CA SER A 55 3.28 -5.25 22.86
C SER A 55 2.01 -4.83 22.11
N SER A 56 1.85 -3.54 21.79
CA SER A 56 0.71 -3.04 21.02
C SER A 56 0.83 -3.45 19.56
N VAL A 57 2.02 -3.36 18.96
CA VAL A 57 2.28 -3.77 17.57
C VAL A 57 2.08 -5.28 17.39
N GLU A 58 2.57 -6.10 18.32
CA GLU A 58 2.33 -7.56 18.27
C GLU A 58 0.84 -7.90 18.39
N GLN A 59 0.11 -7.23 19.28
CA GLN A 59 -1.34 -7.43 19.44
C GLN A 59 -2.13 -6.92 18.23
N PHE A 60 -1.67 -5.84 17.58
CA PHE A 60 -2.20 -5.35 16.31
C PHE A 60 -2.07 -6.44 15.23
N TYR A 61 -0.85 -6.94 14.99
CA TYR A 61 -0.60 -7.94 13.95
C TYR A 61 -1.29 -9.27 14.25
N ARG A 62 -1.38 -9.67 15.53
CA ARG A 62 -2.21 -10.81 15.93
C ARG A 62 -3.66 -10.64 15.46
N THR A 63 -4.25 -9.47 15.71
CA THR A 63 -5.65 -9.20 15.35
C THR A 63 -5.82 -9.12 13.84
N ASN A 64 -4.89 -8.48 13.13
CA ASN A 64 -4.85 -8.44 11.67
C ASN A 64 -4.82 -9.87 11.08
N HIS A 65 -3.83 -10.68 11.46
CA HIS A 65 -3.63 -12.02 10.91
C HIS A 65 -4.78 -12.97 11.20
N ILE A 66 -5.51 -12.80 12.31
CA ILE A 66 -6.68 -13.63 12.63
C ILE A 66 -7.88 -13.29 11.74
N ASN A 67 -8.08 -12.00 11.43
CA ASN A 67 -9.33 -11.50 10.84
C ASN A 67 -9.24 -11.20 9.34
N GLN A 68 -8.04 -11.05 8.77
CA GLN A 68 -7.84 -10.92 7.32
C GLN A 68 -8.05 -12.28 6.63
N THR A 69 -9.30 -12.59 6.30
CA THR A 69 -9.69 -13.78 5.52
C THR A 69 -9.99 -13.42 4.07
N TYR A 70 -9.96 -14.42 3.18
CA TYR A 70 -10.32 -14.26 1.78
C TYR A 70 -11.73 -13.68 1.61
N ASP A 71 -12.69 -14.15 2.40
CA ASP A 71 -14.08 -13.67 2.38
C ASP A 71 -14.19 -12.23 2.90
N PHE A 72 -13.45 -11.90 3.96
CA PHE A 72 -13.39 -10.53 4.49
C PHE A 72 -12.88 -9.57 3.41
N VAL A 73 -11.72 -9.87 2.82
CA VAL A 73 -11.10 -9.02 1.79
C VAL A 73 -12.01 -8.83 0.59
N LYS A 74 -12.66 -9.90 0.09
CA LYS A 74 -13.61 -9.79 -1.02
C LYS A 74 -14.77 -8.86 -0.69
N LYS A 75 -15.36 -8.99 0.50
CA LYS A 75 -16.44 -8.12 0.96
C LYS A 75 -15.99 -6.66 1.05
N MET A 76 -14.81 -6.42 1.62
CA MET A 76 -14.27 -5.07 1.76
C MET A 76 -14.04 -4.43 0.38
N ARG A 77 -13.44 -5.16 -0.56
CA ARG A 77 -13.21 -4.67 -1.91
C ARG A 77 -14.51 -4.37 -2.66
N GLU A 78 -15.55 -5.20 -2.49
CA GLU A 78 -16.89 -4.94 -3.05
C GLU A 78 -17.53 -3.69 -2.42
N GLU A 79 -17.49 -3.56 -1.10
CA GLU A 79 -18.12 -2.46 -0.38
C GLU A 79 -17.43 -1.11 -0.65
N TYR A 80 -16.09 -1.09 -0.63
CA TYR A 80 -15.31 0.13 -0.72
C TYR A 80 -14.91 0.49 -2.15
N GLY A 81 -14.93 -0.47 -3.09
CA GLY A 81 -14.67 -0.23 -4.50
C GLY A 81 -15.73 0.62 -5.20
N VAL A 82 -16.89 0.84 -4.59
CA VAL A 82 -17.93 1.76 -5.10
C VAL A 82 -17.54 3.24 -4.90
N LEU A 83 -16.61 3.52 -3.98
CA LEU A 83 -16.03 4.85 -3.70
C LEU A 83 -17.01 5.99 -3.35
N ASN A 84 -18.25 5.66 -2.98
CA ASN A 84 -19.35 6.60 -2.72
C ASN A 84 -19.42 7.16 -1.28
N ARG A 85 -18.29 7.20 -0.55
CA ARG A 85 -18.27 7.62 0.87
C ARG A 85 -18.22 9.14 1.03
N VAL A 86 -17.18 9.75 0.47
CA VAL A 86 -16.91 11.19 0.58
C VAL A 86 -16.26 11.67 -0.71
N GLU A 87 -16.60 12.91 -1.08
CA GLU A 87 -15.96 13.68 -2.15
C GLU A 87 -15.06 14.75 -1.49
N MET A 88 -13.77 14.75 -1.82
CA MET A 88 -12.80 15.71 -1.27
C MET A 88 -11.57 15.82 -2.17
N SER A 89 -10.81 16.90 -2.03
CA SER A 89 -9.50 17.07 -2.65
C SER A 89 -8.42 16.22 -1.95
N ILE A 90 -7.27 16.05 -2.61
CA ILE A 90 -6.11 15.38 -2.02
C ILE A 90 -5.61 16.11 -0.77
N TRP A 91 -5.64 17.45 -0.77
CA TRP A 91 -5.16 18.22 0.39
C TRP A 91 -6.09 18.10 1.60
N GLU A 92 -7.41 18.15 1.40
CA GLU A 92 -8.38 17.89 2.47
C GLU A 92 -8.20 16.48 3.05
N CYS A 93 -7.86 15.50 2.22
CA CYS A 93 -7.53 14.14 2.66
C CYS A 93 -6.27 14.11 3.54
N CYS A 94 -5.20 14.82 3.15
CA CYS A 94 -3.99 14.97 3.97
C CYS A 94 -4.30 15.60 5.33
N GLU A 95 -5.10 16.67 5.36
CA GLU A 95 -5.49 17.36 6.60
C GLU A 95 -6.34 16.45 7.51
N LEU A 96 -7.23 15.64 6.92
CA LEU A 96 -8.07 14.70 7.66
C LEU A 96 -7.25 13.63 8.39
N LEU A 97 -6.14 13.18 7.80
CA LEU A 97 -5.29 12.16 8.40
C LEU A 97 -4.47 12.64 9.60
N ASN A 98 -4.40 13.95 9.83
CA ASN A 98 -3.70 14.52 10.97
C ASN A 98 -4.30 14.10 12.34
N GLU A 99 -5.50 13.52 12.33
CA GLU A 99 -6.19 13.02 13.53
C GLU A 99 -5.78 11.58 13.93
N PHE A 100 -4.97 10.89 13.13
CA PHE A 100 -4.64 9.47 13.34
C PHE A 100 -3.13 9.22 13.51
N VAL A 101 -2.81 8.30 14.41
CA VAL A 101 -1.46 7.73 14.62
C VAL A 101 -1.54 6.25 14.25
N ASP A 102 -0.58 5.78 13.46
CA ASP A 102 -0.50 4.40 12.99
C ASP A 102 -0.05 3.46 14.11
N GLU A 103 -0.90 2.51 14.50
CA GLU A 103 -0.62 1.54 15.57
C GLU A 103 0.27 0.36 15.11
N SER A 104 0.44 0.16 13.81
CA SER A 104 1.25 -0.94 13.26
C SER A 104 2.73 -0.59 13.13
N ASP A 105 3.04 0.71 13.10
CA ASP A 105 4.39 1.21 12.90
C ASP A 105 5.18 1.20 14.22
N PRO A 106 6.30 0.48 14.32
CA PRO A 106 7.15 0.49 15.51
C PRO A 106 8.00 1.76 15.64
N ASP A 107 8.13 2.54 14.56
CA ASP A 107 9.10 3.63 14.38
C ASP A 107 8.45 5.03 14.39
N LEU A 108 7.16 5.17 14.03
CA LEU A 108 6.48 6.47 13.85
C LEU A 108 5.43 6.81 14.93
N ASP A 109 5.67 7.86 15.71
CA ASP A 109 4.68 8.52 16.61
C ASP A 109 4.22 9.90 16.08
N GLU A 110 4.66 10.28 14.88
CA GLU A 110 4.35 11.58 14.26
C GLU A 110 2.97 11.58 13.57
N PRO A 111 2.31 12.75 13.44
CA PRO A 111 1.06 12.85 12.69
C PRO A 111 1.25 12.45 11.23
N GLN A 112 0.26 11.77 10.63
CA GLN A 112 0.39 11.23 9.28
C GLN A 112 0.77 12.27 8.21
N ILE A 113 0.30 13.52 8.33
CA ILE A 113 0.65 14.56 7.35
C ILE A 113 2.15 14.85 7.31
N GLU A 114 2.86 14.73 8.44
CA GLU A 114 4.31 14.92 8.50
C GLU A 114 5.02 13.80 7.73
N HIS A 115 4.61 12.55 7.93
CA HIS A 115 5.13 11.39 7.18
C HIS A 115 4.93 11.53 5.67
N LEU A 116 3.73 11.94 5.23
CA LEU A 116 3.44 12.16 3.81
C LEU A 116 4.37 13.21 3.20
N LEU A 117 4.56 14.35 3.88
CA LEU A 117 5.43 15.43 3.42
C LEU A 117 6.92 15.05 3.47
N GLN A 118 7.36 14.36 4.51
CA GLN A 118 8.73 13.86 4.63
C GLN A 118 9.06 12.90 3.50
N THR A 119 8.16 11.96 3.20
CA THR A 119 8.31 11.00 2.10
C THR A 119 8.38 11.73 0.75
N ALA A 120 7.43 12.62 0.46
CA ALA A 120 7.39 13.38 -0.78
C ALA A 120 8.65 14.27 -0.97
N GLU A 121 9.08 14.98 0.07
CA GLU A 121 10.26 15.85 0.00
C GLU A 121 11.57 15.08 -0.10
N ALA A 122 11.70 13.93 0.55
CA ALA A 122 12.86 13.05 0.40
C ALA A 122 12.98 12.56 -1.05
N ILE A 123 11.88 12.07 -1.63
CA ILE A 123 11.83 11.66 -3.03
C ILE A 123 12.14 12.86 -3.94
N ARG A 124 11.55 14.03 -3.69
CA ARG A 124 11.79 15.24 -4.49
C ARG A 124 13.27 15.64 -4.50
N LYS A 125 13.96 15.45 -3.38
CA LYS A 125 15.39 15.75 -3.26
C LYS A 125 16.25 14.76 -4.07
N ASP A 126 15.93 13.48 -4.02
CA ASP A 126 16.74 12.43 -4.64
C ASP A 126 16.41 12.24 -6.14
N TYR A 127 15.15 12.49 -6.53
CA TYR A 127 14.63 12.34 -7.89
C TYR A 127 13.96 13.62 -8.40
N PRO A 128 14.68 14.75 -8.52
CA PRO A 128 14.09 16.07 -8.73
C PRO A 128 13.27 16.26 -10.01
N ASN A 129 13.44 15.38 -11.00
CA ASN A 129 12.74 15.45 -12.29
C ASN A 129 11.55 14.48 -12.40
N GLU A 130 11.27 13.66 -11.37
CA GLU A 130 10.20 12.65 -11.37
C GLU A 130 9.01 13.14 -10.53
N ASP A 131 8.32 14.18 -10.99
CA ASP A 131 7.22 14.83 -10.28
C ASP A 131 6.08 13.88 -9.88
N TRP A 132 5.74 12.92 -10.75
CA TRP A 132 4.77 11.86 -10.48
C TRP A 132 5.19 10.99 -9.29
N LEU A 133 6.49 10.80 -9.05
CA LEU A 133 7.01 10.01 -7.94
C LEU A 133 6.94 10.82 -6.64
N HIS A 134 7.11 12.15 -6.68
CA HIS A 134 6.90 13.02 -5.52
C HIS A 134 5.45 12.96 -5.09
N LEU A 135 4.52 13.06 -6.05
CA LEU A 135 3.09 12.93 -5.81
C LEU A 135 2.73 11.53 -5.30
N THR A 136 3.32 10.48 -5.87
CA THR A 136 3.14 9.09 -5.39
C THR A 136 3.52 8.99 -3.92
N GLY A 137 4.67 9.56 -3.52
CA GLY A 137 5.09 9.65 -2.12
C GLY A 137 4.15 10.46 -1.24
N LEU A 138 3.56 11.54 -1.74
CA LEU A 138 2.59 12.34 -0.98
C LEU A 138 1.27 11.59 -0.74
N ILE A 139 0.83 10.75 -1.69
CA ILE A 139 -0.51 10.16 -1.65
C ILE A 139 -0.57 8.70 -1.23
N HIS A 140 0.57 8.00 -1.11
CA HIS A 140 0.62 6.54 -0.90
C HIS A 140 -0.25 6.08 0.28
N ASP A 141 -0.22 6.85 1.37
CA ASP A 141 -0.85 6.53 2.64
C ASP A 141 -2.27 7.14 2.80
N LEU A 142 -2.78 7.84 1.78
CA LEU A 142 -4.10 8.47 1.86
C LEU A 142 -5.25 7.47 1.98
N GLY A 143 -5.01 6.18 1.72
CA GLY A 143 -5.99 5.14 1.98
C GLY A 143 -6.33 4.98 3.47
N LYS A 144 -5.51 5.52 4.39
CA LYS A 144 -5.76 5.47 5.84
C LYS A 144 -7.02 6.23 6.27
N VAL A 145 -7.64 7.01 5.38
CA VAL A 145 -8.92 7.69 5.66
C VAL A 145 -10.05 6.72 6.02
N LEU A 146 -9.89 5.42 5.73
CA LEU A 146 -10.78 4.35 6.19
C LEU A 146 -10.96 4.32 7.72
N LEU A 147 -10.02 4.87 8.49
CA LEU A 147 -10.12 5.04 9.95
C LEU A 147 -11.16 6.09 10.35
N HIS A 148 -11.43 7.06 9.47
CA HIS A 148 -12.31 8.17 9.79
C HIS A 148 -13.80 7.74 9.72
N PRO A 149 -14.66 8.24 10.63
CA PRO A 149 -16.09 7.88 10.66
C PRO A 149 -16.83 8.08 9.34
N SER A 150 -16.49 9.12 8.57
CA SER A 150 -17.09 9.38 7.25
C SER A 150 -16.78 8.30 6.20
N PHE A 151 -15.75 7.49 6.42
CA PHE A 151 -15.38 6.37 5.54
C PHE A 151 -15.75 5.01 6.10
N GLY A 152 -16.16 4.92 7.36
CA GLY A 152 -16.66 3.69 7.98
C GLY A 152 -16.06 3.34 9.33
N ALA A 153 -15.08 4.11 9.82
CA ALA A 153 -14.40 3.86 11.09
C ALA A 153 -13.90 2.41 11.21
N LEU A 154 -13.17 1.95 10.18
CA LEU A 154 -12.58 0.62 10.22
C LEU A 154 -11.54 0.55 11.35
N PRO A 155 -11.42 -0.60 12.03
CA PRO A 155 -10.36 -0.79 13.01
C PRO A 155 -9.00 -0.76 12.30
N GLN A 156 -7.95 -0.30 12.99
CA GLN A 156 -6.62 -0.13 12.38
C GLN A 156 -6.11 -1.41 11.70
N TRP A 157 -6.38 -2.59 12.28
CA TRP A 157 -5.95 -3.88 11.69
C TRP A 157 -6.52 -4.13 10.28
N ALA A 158 -7.61 -3.47 9.91
CA ALA A 158 -8.23 -3.55 8.58
C ALA A 158 -7.84 -2.37 7.67
N VAL A 159 -6.86 -1.56 8.06
CA VAL A 159 -6.45 -0.35 7.32
C VAL A 159 -4.94 -0.28 7.14
N VAL A 160 -4.16 -0.43 8.22
CA VAL A 160 -2.70 -0.22 8.21
C VAL A 160 -1.93 -1.55 8.35
N GLY A 161 -0.60 -1.47 8.36
CA GLY A 161 0.31 -2.60 8.55
C GLY A 161 0.68 -3.34 7.27
N ASP A 162 1.66 -4.22 7.40
CA ASP A 162 2.20 -5.01 6.29
C ASP A 162 1.12 -5.90 5.66
N THR A 163 1.13 -5.97 4.32
CA THR A 163 0.15 -6.74 3.56
C THR A 163 0.70 -8.11 3.15
N PHE A 164 -0.23 -9.05 2.92
CA PHE A 164 0.09 -10.42 2.48
C PHE A 164 -1.04 -10.98 1.59
N PRO A 165 -0.75 -11.94 0.71
CA PRO A 165 -1.78 -12.63 -0.06
C PRO A 165 -2.78 -13.39 0.82
N VAL A 166 -4.08 -13.24 0.54
CA VAL A 166 -5.16 -14.06 1.13
C VAL A 166 -5.68 -15.08 0.12
N GLY A 167 -6.32 -16.16 0.56
CA GLY A 167 -6.85 -17.20 -0.33
C GLY A 167 -5.81 -18.21 -0.84
N CYS A 168 -4.60 -18.16 -0.30
CA CYS A 168 -3.54 -19.16 -0.41
C CYS A 168 -2.86 -19.37 0.95
N ALA A 169 -1.95 -20.33 1.05
CA ALA A 169 -1.21 -20.56 2.29
C ALA A 169 -0.36 -19.33 2.67
N PHE A 170 -0.37 -18.96 3.95
CA PHE A 170 0.41 -17.83 4.46
C PHE A 170 1.90 -18.17 4.55
N ASP A 171 2.77 -17.32 3.99
CA ASP A 171 4.22 -17.49 4.00
C ASP A 171 4.84 -17.24 5.37
N GLU A 172 5.83 -18.04 5.75
CA GLU A 172 6.55 -17.89 7.02
C GLU A 172 7.32 -16.56 7.13
N SER A 173 7.56 -15.87 6.01
CA SER A 173 8.19 -14.55 6.00
C SER A 173 7.27 -13.41 6.47
N VAL A 174 5.95 -13.63 6.58
CA VAL A 174 5.05 -12.61 7.11
C VAL A 174 5.38 -12.37 8.58
N VAL A 175 5.47 -11.09 8.96
CA VAL A 175 5.71 -10.66 10.35
C VAL A 175 4.74 -11.40 11.28
N HIS A 176 5.21 -11.88 12.43
CA HIS A 176 4.40 -12.62 13.40
C HIS A 176 3.53 -13.77 12.83
N HIS A 177 4.03 -14.51 11.82
CA HIS A 177 3.33 -15.63 11.16
C HIS A 177 2.65 -16.63 12.10
N LYS A 178 3.20 -16.83 13.30
CA LYS A 178 2.66 -17.71 14.35
C LYS A 178 1.16 -17.53 14.63
N TYR A 179 0.62 -16.32 14.45
CA TYR A 179 -0.80 -16.03 14.70
C TYR A 179 -1.75 -16.49 13.61
N PHE A 180 -1.28 -16.79 12.40
CA PHE A 180 -2.14 -17.32 11.34
C PHE A 180 -2.77 -18.66 11.71
N LYS A 181 -2.21 -19.42 12.66
CA LYS A 181 -2.84 -20.66 13.16
C LYS A 181 -4.24 -20.45 13.74
N GLU A 182 -4.55 -19.23 14.17
CA GLU A 182 -5.87 -18.83 14.68
C GLU A 182 -6.79 -18.29 13.56
N ASN A 183 -6.28 -18.02 12.35
CA ASN A 183 -7.08 -17.58 11.21
C ASN A 183 -7.93 -18.74 10.65
N PRO A 184 -9.24 -18.54 10.40
CA PRO A 184 -10.12 -19.55 9.79
C PRO A 184 -9.61 -20.14 8.47
N ASP A 185 -8.90 -19.36 7.66
CA ASP A 185 -8.40 -19.77 6.35
C ASP A 185 -7.15 -20.65 6.43
N TYR A 186 -6.44 -20.66 7.57
CA TYR A 186 -5.19 -21.41 7.73
C TYR A 186 -5.36 -22.93 7.54
N ASN A 187 -6.49 -23.47 8.02
CA ASN A 187 -6.82 -24.89 7.86
C ASN A 187 -7.91 -25.13 6.80
N ASN A 188 -8.33 -24.09 6.07
CA ASN A 188 -9.36 -24.21 5.06
C ASN A 188 -8.78 -24.92 3.82
N PRO A 189 -9.30 -26.09 3.41
CA PRO A 189 -8.75 -26.85 2.27
C PRO A 189 -8.83 -26.11 0.93
N ALA A 190 -9.66 -25.07 0.82
CA ALA A 190 -9.71 -24.22 -0.37
C ALA A 190 -8.50 -23.27 -0.47
N TYR A 191 -7.90 -22.88 0.66
CA TYR A 191 -6.92 -21.81 0.74
C TYR A 191 -5.57 -22.27 1.30
N ASN A 192 -5.51 -23.36 2.07
CA ASN A 192 -4.30 -23.79 2.77
C ASN A 192 -3.23 -24.49 1.89
N THR A 193 -3.38 -24.44 0.57
CA THR A 193 -2.36 -24.92 -0.37
C THR A 193 -1.51 -23.76 -0.87
N LYS A 194 -0.33 -24.06 -1.43
CA LYS A 194 0.61 -23.05 -1.93
C LYS A 194 -0.07 -21.98 -2.80
N PHE A 195 -0.93 -22.40 -3.72
CA PHE A 195 -1.61 -21.48 -4.63
C PHE A 195 -3.05 -21.19 -4.22
N GLY A 196 -3.68 -22.04 -3.40
CA GLY A 196 -5.07 -21.89 -2.99
C GLY A 196 -6.00 -21.68 -4.19
N VAL A 197 -6.61 -20.50 -4.29
CA VAL A 197 -7.51 -20.13 -5.39
C VAL A 197 -6.79 -19.63 -6.66
N TYR A 198 -5.49 -19.39 -6.59
CA TYR A 198 -4.71 -18.80 -7.68
C TYR A 198 -4.07 -19.85 -8.58
N SER A 199 -3.74 -19.44 -9.81
CA SER A 199 -2.85 -20.22 -10.67
C SER A 199 -1.40 -19.77 -10.49
N GLU A 200 -0.46 -20.69 -10.71
CA GLU A 200 0.96 -20.38 -10.79
C GLU A 200 1.21 -19.31 -11.89
N GLY A 201 2.07 -18.32 -11.60
CA GLY A 201 2.39 -17.25 -12.54
C GLY A 201 1.24 -16.31 -12.89
N CYS A 202 0.19 -16.21 -12.06
CA CYS A 202 -0.96 -15.35 -12.37
C CYS A 202 -0.66 -13.84 -12.33
N GLY A 203 0.48 -13.40 -11.79
CA GLY A 203 0.78 -11.99 -11.60
C GLY A 203 0.10 -11.40 -10.37
N LEU A 204 0.80 -10.49 -9.69
CA LEU A 204 0.33 -9.88 -8.43
C LEU A 204 -0.98 -9.09 -8.59
N ASN A 205 -1.25 -8.58 -9.80
CA ASN A 205 -2.50 -7.90 -10.13
C ASN A 205 -3.74 -8.78 -9.95
N ASN A 206 -3.59 -10.11 -10.07
CA ASN A 206 -4.65 -11.11 -9.95
C ASN A 206 -4.73 -11.75 -8.55
N VAL A 207 -3.88 -11.32 -7.61
CA VAL A 207 -3.88 -11.78 -6.23
C VAL A 207 -4.66 -10.81 -5.37
N LEU A 208 -5.52 -11.34 -4.48
CA LEU A 208 -6.12 -10.54 -3.42
C LEU A 208 -5.12 -10.45 -2.26
N MET A 209 -4.69 -9.23 -1.98
CA MET A 209 -3.91 -8.90 -0.80
C MET A 209 -4.85 -8.64 0.38
N SER A 210 -4.37 -8.84 1.61
CA SER A 210 -5.03 -8.39 2.83
C SER A 210 -5.52 -6.94 2.67
N TRP A 211 -6.75 -6.66 3.09
CA TRP A 211 -7.38 -5.38 2.84
C TRP A 211 -6.76 -4.27 3.69
N GLY A 212 -6.50 -3.12 3.08
CA GLY A 212 -5.92 -1.96 3.75
C GLY A 212 -5.85 -0.72 2.86
N HIS A 213 -5.07 0.26 3.32
CA HIS A 213 -4.88 1.55 2.68
C HIS A 213 -4.30 1.45 1.28
N ASP A 214 -3.35 0.54 1.02
CA ASP A 214 -2.76 0.31 -0.31
C ASP A 214 -3.83 0.05 -1.38
N ASP A 215 -4.65 -0.99 -1.16
CA ASP A 215 -5.61 -1.45 -2.16
C ASP A 215 -6.77 -0.46 -2.30
N TYR A 216 -7.20 0.17 -1.21
CA TYR A 216 -8.20 1.23 -1.27
C TYR A 216 -7.69 2.46 -2.01
N MET A 217 -6.46 2.91 -1.76
CA MET A 217 -5.90 4.08 -2.44
C MET A 217 -5.62 3.80 -3.92
N TYR A 218 -5.21 2.58 -4.26
CA TYR A 218 -5.15 2.12 -5.65
C TYR A 218 -6.52 2.20 -6.34
N LEU A 219 -7.60 1.73 -5.70
CA LEU A 219 -8.95 1.84 -6.23
C LEU A 219 -9.37 3.30 -6.41
N VAL A 220 -9.09 4.16 -5.43
CA VAL A 220 -9.33 5.60 -5.53
C VAL A 220 -8.62 6.19 -6.75
N ALA A 221 -7.32 5.94 -6.90
CA ALA A 221 -6.54 6.48 -8.02
C ALA A 221 -7.05 5.97 -9.37
N LYS A 222 -7.37 4.68 -9.47
CA LYS A 222 -7.85 4.04 -10.70
C LYS A 222 -9.23 4.55 -11.13
N GLU A 223 -10.20 4.54 -10.23
CA GLU A 223 -11.59 4.89 -10.56
C GLU A 223 -11.79 6.41 -10.75
N ASN A 224 -10.98 7.23 -10.08
CA ASN A 224 -10.91 8.68 -10.37
C ASN A 224 -10.07 9.00 -11.60
N LYS A 225 -9.59 7.99 -12.35
CA LYS A 225 -8.83 8.14 -13.61
C LYS A 225 -7.59 9.01 -13.45
N SER A 226 -6.84 8.78 -12.37
CA SER A 226 -5.54 9.42 -12.16
C SER A 226 -4.64 9.26 -13.38
N THR A 227 -3.84 10.29 -13.65
CA THR A 227 -2.83 10.30 -14.71
C THR A 227 -1.47 9.80 -14.24
N LEU A 228 -1.39 9.25 -13.01
CA LEU A 228 -0.17 8.61 -12.53
C LEU A 228 0.25 7.45 -13.46
N PRO A 229 1.55 7.28 -13.72
CA PRO A 229 2.03 6.14 -14.49
C PRO A 229 1.75 4.82 -13.76
N SER A 230 1.80 3.72 -14.49
CA SER A 230 1.60 2.36 -13.94
C SER A 230 2.53 2.08 -12.75
N ALA A 231 3.78 2.56 -12.82
CA ALA A 231 4.74 2.46 -11.72
C ALA A 231 4.26 3.14 -10.43
N GLY A 232 3.66 4.34 -10.52
CA GLY A 232 3.10 5.04 -9.35
C GLY A 232 1.91 4.28 -8.76
N LEU A 233 1.03 3.75 -9.60
CA LEU A 233 -0.09 2.90 -9.14
C LEU A 233 0.38 1.59 -8.51
N PHE A 234 1.47 1.00 -9.02
CA PHE A 234 2.10 -0.18 -8.47
C PHE A 234 2.67 0.11 -7.08
N ILE A 235 3.43 1.19 -6.92
CA ILE A 235 3.98 1.63 -5.63
C ILE A 235 2.84 1.80 -4.62
N ILE A 236 1.78 2.55 -4.96
CA ILE A 236 0.65 2.75 -4.05
C ILE A 236 0.02 1.42 -3.63
N ARG A 237 -0.17 0.48 -4.57
CA ARG A 237 -0.88 -0.77 -4.31
C ARG A 237 -0.08 -1.79 -3.50
N TYR A 238 1.25 -1.70 -3.49
CA TYR A 238 2.10 -2.76 -2.95
C TYR A 238 3.22 -2.27 -2.02
N HIS A 239 3.28 -0.99 -1.68
CA HIS A 239 4.33 -0.47 -0.78
C HIS A 239 4.31 -1.08 0.63
N SER A 240 3.17 -1.59 1.10
CA SER A 240 3.08 -2.33 2.38
C SER A 240 3.39 -3.82 2.22
N PHE A 241 3.67 -4.32 1.01
CA PHE A 241 3.97 -5.73 0.78
C PHE A 241 5.45 -6.05 1.05
N TYR A 242 5.90 -5.90 2.30
CA TYR A 242 7.32 -6.08 2.68
C TYR A 242 7.87 -7.49 2.45
N GLY A 243 6.99 -8.49 2.36
CA GLY A 243 7.35 -9.86 1.99
C GLY A 243 7.76 -10.04 0.53
N GLU A 244 7.63 -9.02 -0.34
CA GLU A 244 7.80 -9.12 -1.79
C GLU A 244 9.05 -9.89 -2.21
N THR A 245 10.23 -9.59 -1.69
CA THR A 245 11.47 -10.22 -2.18
C THR A 245 11.59 -11.72 -1.84
N GLN A 246 10.93 -12.20 -0.77
CA GLN A 246 10.94 -13.60 -0.34
C GLN A 246 9.69 -14.34 -0.83
N GLN A 247 8.50 -13.73 -0.71
CA GLN A 247 7.21 -14.31 -1.11
C GLN A 247 7.06 -14.37 -2.63
N SER A 248 7.44 -13.32 -3.36
CA SER A 248 7.34 -13.34 -4.83
C SER A 248 8.17 -14.48 -5.45
N ARG A 249 9.31 -14.81 -4.83
CA ARG A 249 10.18 -15.94 -5.20
C ARG A 249 9.60 -17.28 -4.76
N ASN A 250 9.02 -17.37 -3.56
CA ASN A 250 8.46 -18.61 -3.03
C ASN A 250 7.17 -19.03 -3.75
N PHE A 251 6.29 -18.07 -4.08
CA PHE A 251 5.00 -18.39 -4.68
C PHE A 251 5.01 -18.44 -6.21
N GLY A 252 6.08 -18.03 -6.90
CA GLY A 252 6.05 -17.99 -8.38
C GLY A 252 4.87 -17.17 -8.92
N ILE A 253 4.39 -16.19 -8.14
CA ILE A 253 3.29 -15.29 -8.51
C ILE A 253 3.76 -14.28 -9.56
N MET A 254 5.04 -13.93 -9.54
CA MET A 254 5.65 -13.07 -10.56
C MET A 254 5.80 -13.86 -11.86
N THR A 255 5.29 -13.30 -12.96
CA THR A 255 5.69 -13.68 -14.31
C THR A 255 7.19 -13.44 -14.46
N THR A 256 7.87 -14.21 -15.31
CA THR A 256 9.31 -14.06 -15.59
C THR A 256 9.66 -12.77 -16.37
N GLY A 257 8.74 -11.80 -16.40
CA GLY A 257 8.86 -10.47 -17.00
C GLY A 257 8.07 -9.50 -16.14
N LEU A 258 8.60 -8.28 -16.01
CA LEU A 258 7.95 -7.14 -15.37
C LEU A 258 6.76 -6.69 -16.23
N ASP A 259 5.68 -7.46 -16.20
CA ASP A 259 4.43 -7.07 -16.86
C ASP A 259 3.62 -6.24 -15.84
N PHE A 260 3.90 -4.93 -15.85
CA PHE A 260 3.20 -3.89 -15.08
C PHE A 260 1.83 -3.54 -15.68
#